data_AF-A0A8R2JLG2-F1
#
_entry.id   AF-A0A8R2JLG2-F1
#
_cell.length_a   1.000
_cell.length_b   1.000
_cell.length_c   1.000
_cell.angle_alpha   90.00
_cell.angle_beta   90.00
_cell.angle_gamma   90.00
#
_symmetry.space_group_name_H-M   'P 1'
#
loop_
_entity.id
_entity.type
_entity.pdbx_description
1 polymer ?
#
loop_
_entity_poly.entity_id
_entity_poly.type
_entity_poly.pdbx_seq_one_letter_code
_entity_poly.pdbx_strand_id
1 'polypeptide(L)'
;MRTTTSSTFVLTKSAFNGLCKEYFLKNTDGIKNARDFLDHSKPEIYAILNESIENSPVKYNIKLEATYIIPNTHTRENRAFKTRSRSVFQSDDVNIFLELDFIKLLQEQEDMELKGSGFSLESIYGIIFNVNLYKPLGGSSYIPLPAFIERKKATINILNFDEKCFKYSILAKLVNPVHAERIGSNYVEVENRYDFKNINFPASLNDVTKFEKTNKVSVNIYSLKNGELKYKNNVKKKIQKE
;
A
#
# COMPACT_ATOMS: atom_id res chain seq x y z
N MET A 1 -13.57 -8.49 43.04
CA MET A 1 -13.54 -7.85 41.70
C MET A 1 -12.19 -8.14 41.07
N ARG A 2 -12.13 -9.05 40.08
CA ARG A 2 -10.93 -9.23 39.26
C ARG A 2 -11.08 -8.26 38.09
N THR A 3 -10.24 -7.23 38.05
CA THR A 3 -10.07 -6.36 36.89
C THR A 3 -9.46 -7.20 35.77
N THR A 4 -10.30 -7.75 34.88
CA THR A 4 -9.90 -8.21 33.56
C THR A 4 -9.53 -6.98 32.74
N THR A 5 -8.25 -6.59 32.82
CA THR A 5 -7.64 -5.70 31.83
C THR A 5 -7.68 -6.44 30.50
N SER A 6 -8.67 -6.15 29.66
CA SER A 6 -8.67 -6.53 28.25
C SER A 6 -7.33 -6.10 27.67
N SER A 7 -6.60 -7.01 27.01
CA SER A 7 -5.40 -6.63 26.28
C SER A 7 -5.81 -5.67 25.15
N THR A 8 -5.25 -4.46 25.15
CA THR A 8 -5.49 -3.46 24.11
C THR A 8 -4.17 -3.10 23.43
N PHE A 9 -4.26 -2.63 22.19
CA PHE A 9 -3.11 -2.12 21.44
C PHE A 9 -2.57 -0.85 22.10
N VAL A 10 -1.28 -0.87 22.43
CA VAL A 10 -0.57 0.29 22.96
C VAL A 10 0.27 0.91 21.84
N LEU A 11 0.18 2.23 21.65
CA LEU A 11 1.09 2.96 20.75
C LEU A 11 2.52 2.90 21.34
N THR A 12 3.42 2.19 20.67
CA THR A 12 4.80 1.97 21.14
C THR A 12 5.80 2.88 20.45
N LYS A 13 5.56 3.25 19.20
CA LYS A 13 6.40 4.20 18.46
C LYS A 13 5.57 5.16 17.63
N SER A 14 6.04 6.39 17.53
CA SER A 14 5.52 7.42 16.64
C SER A 14 6.70 8.16 16.01
N ALA A 15 6.73 8.27 14.69
CA ALA A 15 7.80 8.93 13.94
C ALA A 15 7.21 9.91 12.91
N PHE A 16 8.07 10.81 12.41
CA PHE A 16 7.71 11.84 11.42
C PHE A 16 6.47 12.64 11.81
N ASN A 17 6.43 13.17 13.04
CA ASN A 17 5.29 13.93 13.59
C ASN A 17 3.95 13.15 13.54
N GLY A 18 3.99 11.84 13.80
CA GLY A 18 2.79 11.00 13.87
C GLY A 18 2.35 10.40 12.54
N LEU A 19 3.14 10.58 11.46
CA LEU A 19 2.86 9.98 10.16
C LEU A 19 3.13 8.47 10.13
N CYS A 20 4.01 7.97 11.01
CA CYS A 20 4.26 6.54 11.15
C CYS A 20 3.99 6.15 12.61
N LYS A 21 3.02 5.25 12.82
CA LYS A 21 2.60 4.76 14.14
C LYS A 21 2.79 3.24 14.21
N GLU A 22 3.39 2.78 15.29
CA GLU A 22 3.53 1.37 15.65
C GLU A 22 2.71 1.10 16.90
N TYR A 23 1.77 0.16 16.79
CA TYR A 23 0.95 -0.32 17.88
C TYR A 23 1.39 -1.73 18.25
N PHE A 24 1.34 -2.08 19.54
CA PHE A 24 1.67 -3.41 20.02
C PHE A 24 0.56 -3.95 20.92
N LEU A 25 0.08 -5.15 20.60
CA LEU A 25 -0.83 -5.93 21.44
C LEU A 25 -0.05 -7.11 22.02
N LYS A 26 0.08 -7.17 23.34
CA LYS A 26 0.69 -8.29 24.04
C LYS A 26 -0.36 -9.37 24.31
N ASN A 27 0.01 -10.63 24.10
CA ASN A 27 -0.84 -11.77 24.47
C ASN A 27 -0.81 -12.02 25.99
N THR A 28 -1.56 -11.23 26.76
CA THR A 28 -1.66 -11.41 28.23
C THR A 28 -2.63 -12.51 28.62
N ASP A 29 -3.56 -12.85 27.73
CA ASP A 29 -4.62 -13.83 27.98
C ASP A 29 -4.15 -15.28 27.75
N GLY A 30 -2.89 -15.47 27.33
CA GLY A 30 -2.29 -16.78 27.15
C GLY A 30 -2.92 -17.58 26.01
N ILE A 31 -3.45 -16.89 24.99
CA ILE A 31 -4.06 -17.53 23.82
C ILE A 31 -2.97 -18.33 23.10
N LYS A 32 -3.20 -19.63 22.93
CA LYS A 32 -2.21 -20.57 22.40
C LYS A 32 -2.26 -20.72 20.89
N ASN A 33 -3.44 -20.53 20.30
CA ASN A 33 -3.67 -20.68 18.88
C ASN A 33 -3.55 -19.32 18.18
N ALA A 34 -2.79 -19.27 17.08
CA ALA A 34 -2.57 -18.02 16.37
C ALA A 34 -3.83 -17.51 15.65
N ARG A 35 -4.68 -18.39 15.15
CA ARG A 35 -5.97 -18.00 14.54
C ARG A 35 -6.85 -17.33 15.59
N ASP A 36 -6.99 -17.95 16.75
CA ASP A 36 -7.78 -17.38 17.86
C ASP A 36 -7.21 -16.03 18.32
N PHE A 37 -5.88 -15.89 18.39
CA PHE A 37 -5.25 -14.62 18.78
C PHE A 37 -5.44 -13.53 17.72
N LEU A 38 -5.32 -13.87 16.44
CA LEU A 38 -5.57 -12.95 15.34
C LEU A 38 -7.03 -12.51 15.33
N ASP A 39 -7.98 -13.45 15.43
CA ASP A 39 -9.42 -13.17 15.48
C ASP A 39 -9.79 -12.31 16.69
N HIS A 40 -9.20 -12.58 17.85
CA HIS A 40 -9.34 -11.74 19.05
C HIS A 40 -8.84 -10.31 18.83
N SER A 41 -7.73 -10.13 18.11
CA SER A 41 -7.14 -8.81 17.82
C SER A 41 -7.83 -8.04 16.70
N LYS A 42 -8.60 -8.71 15.82
CA LYS A 42 -9.20 -8.14 14.60
C LYS A 42 -10.05 -6.89 14.86
N PRO A 43 -10.94 -6.85 15.87
CA PRO A 43 -11.82 -5.70 16.09
C PRO A 43 -11.04 -4.41 16.38
N GLU A 44 -9.96 -4.50 17.15
CA GLU A 44 -9.15 -3.33 17.51
C GLU A 44 -8.25 -2.88 16.36
N ILE A 45 -7.66 -3.81 15.61
CA ILE A 45 -6.94 -3.49 14.36
C ILE A 45 -7.87 -2.79 13.38
N TYR A 46 -9.11 -3.28 13.23
CA TYR A 46 -10.14 -2.70 12.38
C TYR A 46 -10.49 -1.27 12.84
N ALA A 47 -10.68 -1.06 14.15
CA ALA A 47 -10.97 0.27 14.69
C ALA A 47 -9.84 1.27 14.42
N ILE A 48 -8.59 0.90 14.72
CA ILE A 48 -7.41 1.75 14.46
C ILE A 48 -7.28 2.09 12.97
N LEU A 49 -7.51 1.11 12.08
CA LEU A 49 -7.48 1.35 10.63
C LEU A 49 -8.55 2.31 10.17
N ASN A 50 -9.80 2.12 10.60
CA ASN A 50 -10.92 2.96 10.17
C ASN A 50 -10.75 4.41 10.64
N GLU A 51 -10.37 4.62 11.91
CA GLU A 51 -10.05 5.96 12.43
C GLU A 51 -8.90 6.61 11.63
N SER A 52 -7.90 5.82 11.25
CA SER A 52 -6.75 6.35 10.50
C SER A 52 -7.12 6.73 9.05
N ILE A 53 -8.00 5.97 8.38
CA ILE A 53 -8.39 6.23 6.99
C ILE A 53 -9.43 7.34 6.82
N GLU A 54 -10.17 7.71 7.87
CA GLU A 54 -11.05 8.88 7.86
C GLU A 54 -10.28 10.17 7.52
N ASN A 55 -9.03 10.26 7.97
CA ASN A 55 -8.20 11.45 7.80
C ASN A 55 -7.35 11.42 6.52
N SER A 56 -6.87 10.24 6.10
CA SER A 56 -6.02 10.09 4.92
C SER A 56 -5.88 8.62 4.55
N PRO A 57 -5.65 8.26 3.28
CA PRO A 57 -5.25 6.91 2.93
C PRO A 57 -4.04 6.46 3.75
N VAL A 58 -3.96 5.17 4.09
CA VAL A 58 -2.87 4.63 4.90
C VAL A 58 -2.19 3.46 4.24
N LYS A 59 -1.00 3.14 4.73
CA LYS A 59 -0.30 1.90 4.50
C LYS A 59 -0.09 1.18 5.81
N TYR A 60 -0.63 -0.03 5.92
CA TYR A 60 -0.44 -0.85 7.09
C TYR A 60 0.36 -2.12 6.81
N ASN A 61 0.91 -2.72 7.86
CA ASN A 61 1.35 -4.10 7.87
C ASN A 61 1.20 -4.69 9.28
N ILE A 62 1.12 -6.01 9.35
CA ILE A 62 0.93 -6.77 10.58
C ILE A 62 2.12 -7.70 10.75
N LYS A 63 2.64 -7.79 11.97
CA LYS A 63 3.70 -8.72 12.34
C LYS A 63 3.26 -9.50 13.57
N LEU A 64 3.17 -10.82 13.45
CA LEU A 64 2.89 -11.74 14.54
C LEU A 64 4.21 -12.25 15.12
N GLU A 65 4.43 -12.08 16.42
CA GLU A 65 5.63 -12.54 17.12
C GLU A 65 5.30 -13.73 18.03
N ALA A 66 6.10 -14.79 17.91
CA ALA A 66 5.91 -16.03 18.64
C ALA A 66 7.25 -16.71 18.97
N THR A 67 7.26 -17.50 20.03
CA THR A 67 8.39 -18.34 20.43
C THR A 67 8.11 -19.78 20.03
N TYR A 68 9.09 -20.40 19.38
CA TYR A 68 9.08 -21.80 18.98
C TYR A 68 10.10 -22.58 19.77
N ILE A 69 9.80 -23.85 20.03
CA ILE A 69 10.68 -24.81 20.69
C ILE A 69 10.84 -26.03 19.81
N ILE A 70 12.03 -26.63 19.79
CA ILE A 70 12.19 -27.99 19.22
C ILE A 70 11.92 -28.98 20.36
N PRO A 71 10.87 -29.83 20.30
CA PRO A 71 10.56 -30.80 21.33
C PRO A 71 11.77 -31.65 21.69
N ASN A 72 11.92 -31.94 22.98
CA ASN A 72 13.06 -32.69 23.54
C ASN A 72 14.42 -32.01 23.41
N THR A 73 14.44 -30.74 22.99
CA THR A 73 15.61 -29.86 23.09
C THR A 73 15.24 -28.66 23.96
N HIS A 74 16.22 -28.06 24.63
CA HIS A 74 16.02 -26.78 25.32
C HIS A 74 16.15 -25.58 24.35
N THR A 75 16.15 -25.83 23.05
CA THR A 75 16.35 -24.82 22.01
C THR A 75 15.05 -24.07 21.78
N ARG A 76 15.07 -22.77 22.08
CA ARG A 76 13.98 -21.83 21.83
C ARG A 76 14.41 -20.80 20.81
N GLU A 77 13.50 -20.46 19.91
CA GLU A 77 13.73 -19.41 18.92
C GLU A 77 12.54 -18.47 18.83
N ASN A 78 12.84 -17.16 18.85
CA ASN A 78 11.85 -16.14 18.58
C ASN A 78 11.72 -15.95 17.07
N ARG A 79 10.48 -16.04 16.59
CA ARG A 79 10.15 -15.93 15.17
C ARG A 79 9.05 -14.90 14.98
N ALA A 80 9.04 -14.31 13.79
CA ALA A 80 8.03 -13.36 13.42
C ALA A 80 7.58 -13.55 11.99
N PHE A 81 6.26 -13.55 11.80
CA PHE A 81 5.61 -13.62 10.50
C PHE A 81 5.06 -12.25 10.17
N LYS A 82 5.25 -11.78 8.93
CA LYS A 82 4.98 -10.38 8.58
C LYS A 82 4.28 -10.25 7.24
N THR A 83 3.20 -9.48 7.22
CA THR A 83 2.50 -9.14 5.98
C THR A 83 3.26 -8.08 5.19
N ARG A 84 3.02 -8.05 3.87
CA ARG A 84 3.52 -6.95 3.04
C ARG A 84 2.75 -5.69 3.39
N SER A 85 3.37 -4.53 3.18
CA SER A 85 2.66 -3.27 3.34
C SER A 85 1.53 -3.16 2.32
N ARG A 86 0.31 -2.95 2.82
CA ARG A 86 -0.92 -2.80 2.04
C ARG A 86 -1.42 -1.37 2.13
N SER A 87 -1.78 -0.79 0.99
CA SER A 87 -2.47 0.50 0.94
C SER A 87 -3.96 0.30 1.17
N VAL A 88 -4.57 1.19 1.94
CA VAL A 88 -6.00 1.22 2.23
C VAL A 88 -6.52 2.63 2.03
N PHE A 89 -7.63 2.72 1.33
CA PHE A 89 -8.39 3.93 1.04
C PHE A 89 -9.76 3.84 1.72
N GLN A 90 -10.43 4.99 1.89
CA GLN A 90 -11.74 5.07 2.54
C GLN A 90 -12.82 4.21 1.86
N SER A 91 -12.70 3.97 0.55
CA SER A 91 -13.64 3.14 -0.22
C SER A 91 -13.33 1.64 -0.20
N ASP A 92 -12.24 1.22 0.43
CA ASP A 92 -11.86 -0.20 0.49
C ASP A 92 -12.61 -0.94 1.60
N ASP A 93 -12.86 -2.23 1.38
CA ASP A 93 -13.34 -3.12 2.44
C ASP A 93 -12.16 -3.60 3.31
N VAL A 94 -12.03 -2.96 4.47
CA VAL A 94 -10.97 -3.26 5.45
C VAL A 94 -11.08 -4.70 5.97
N ASN A 95 -12.27 -5.26 6.12
CA ASN A 95 -12.44 -6.63 6.64
C ASN A 95 -11.85 -7.66 5.69
N ILE A 96 -12.14 -7.54 4.39
CA ILE A 96 -11.59 -8.42 3.35
C ILE A 96 -10.06 -8.36 3.37
N PHE A 97 -9.48 -7.17 3.50
CA PHE A 97 -8.03 -7.01 3.53
C PHE A 97 -7.38 -7.65 4.76
N LEU A 98 -7.98 -7.49 5.94
CA LEU A 98 -7.50 -8.12 7.16
C LEU A 98 -7.59 -9.64 7.08
N GLU A 99 -8.67 -10.20 6.51
CA GLU A 99 -8.82 -11.64 6.33
C GLU A 99 -7.73 -12.23 5.42
N LEU A 100 -7.48 -11.59 4.28
CA LEU A 100 -6.42 -12.03 3.37
C LEU A 100 -5.03 -11.98 4.02
N ASP A 101 -4.78 -10.95 4.85
CA ASP A 101 -3.52 -10.77 5.55
C ASP A 101 -3.35 -11.77 6.71
N PHE A 102 -4.42 -12.09 7.42
CA PHE A 102 -4.43 -13.11 8.48
C PHE A 102 -4.24 -14.52 7.92
N ILE A 103 -4.94 -14.87 6.84
CA ILE A 103 -4.74 -16.15 6.13
C ILE A 103 -3.26 -16.31 5.75
N LYS A 104 -2.64 -15.24 5.26
CA LYS A 104 -1.22 -15.28 4.89
C LYS A 104 -0.30 -15.50 6.08
N LEU A 105 -0.55 -14.84 7.22
CA LEU A 105 0.25 -15.06 8.44
C LEU A 105 0.14 -16.50 8.92
N LEU A 106 -1.08 -17.06 8.92
CA LEU A 106 -1.33 -18.45 9.31
C LEU A 106 -0.66 -19.44 8.37
N GLN A 107 -0.69 -19.20 7.06
CA GLN A 107 0.02 -20.02 6.08
C GLN A 107 1.54 -19.99 6.29
N GLU A 108 2.14 -18.82 6.51
CA GLU A 108 3.58 -18.71 6.78
C GLU A 108 3.98 -19.43 8.08
N GLN A 109 3.08 -19.45 9.07
CA GLN A 109 3.24 -20.20 10.32
C GLN A 109 3.18 -21.73 10.10
N GLU A 110 2.12 -22.21 9.45
CA GLU A 110 1.91 -23.63 9.16
C GLU A 110 3.07 -24.19 8.32
N ASP A 111 3.52 -23.43 7.30
CA ASP A 111 4.69 -23.77 6.50
C ASP A 111 5.95 -23.95 7.35
N MET A 112 6.09 -23.21 8.44
CA MET A 112 7.25 -23.32 9.33
C MET A 112 7.21 -24.60 10.15
N GLU A 113 6.05 -24.94 10.70
CA GLU A 113 5.82 -26.17 11.46
C GLU A 113 6.00 -27.42 10.57
N LEU A 114 5.55 -27.34 9.31
CA LEU A 114 5.63 -28.44 8.34
C LEU A 114 7.01 -28.64 7.69
N LYS A 115 7.90 -27.64 7.70
CA LYS A 115 9.23 -27.71 7.06
C LYS A 115 10.25 -28.63 7.76
N GLY A 116 9.81 -29.47 8.71
CA GLY A 116 10.55 -30.66 9.13
C GLY A 116 11.73 -30.42 10.08
N SER A 117 11.92 -29.19 10.58
CA SER A 117 12.98 -28.84 11.55
C SER A 117 12.59 -29.11 13.01
N GLY A 118 11.40 -29.70 13.24
CA GLY A 118 10.92 -30.08 14.56
C GLY A 118 10.49 -28.89 15.41
N PHE A 119 10.28 -27.70 14.87
CA PHE A 119 9.77 -26.58 15.66
C PHE A 119 8.28 -26.72 15.93
N SER A 120 7.90 -26.57 17.20
CA SER A 120 6.52 -26.45 17.66
C SER A 120 6.32 -25.07 18.26
N LEU A 121 5.16 -24.47 18.02
CA LEU A 121 4.76 -23.23 18.68
C LEU A 121 4.74 -23.43 20.21
N GLU A 122 5.54 -22.66 20.95
CA GLU A 122 5.56 -22.68 22.42
C GLU A 122 4.62 -21.61 22.99
N SER A 123 4.72 -20.38 22.50
CA SER A 123 3.86 -19.28 22.92
C SER A 123 3.78 -18.17 21.88
N ILE A 124 2.66 -17.45 21.87
CA ILE A 124 2.50 -16.23 21.07
C ILE A 124 2.83 -15.04 21.97
N TYR A 125 3.76 -14.20 21.53
CA TYR A 125 4.18 -13.01 22.28
C TYR A 125 3.19 -11.86 22.08
N GLY A 126 2.83 -11.58 20.83
CA GLY A 126 1.95 -10.46 20.50
C GLY A 126 1.91 -10.10 19.02
N ILE A 127 1.19 -9.03 18.71
CA ILE A 127 1.09 -8.45 17.37
C ILE A 127 1.70 -7.05 17.38
N ILE A 128 2.58 -6.78 16.42
CA ILE A 128 2.99 -5.44 16.05
C ILE A 128 2.18 -5.01 14.83
N PHE A 129 1.45 -3.92 14.98
CA PHE A 129 0.60 -3.35 13.96
C PHE A 129 1.11 -1.97 13.54
N ASN A 130 1.57 -1.84 12.30
CA ASN A 130 2.14 -0.60 11.78
C ASN A 130 1.11 0.11 10.90
N VAL A 131 0.87 1.40 11.15
CA VAL A 131 0.02 2.26 10.33
C VAL A 131 0.81 3.50 9.93
N ASN A 132 0.90 3.75 8.63
CA ASN A 132 1.63 4.89 8.09
C ASN A 132 0.72 5.71 7.17
N LEU A 133 0.70 7.03 7.34
CA LEU A 133 -0.01 7.91 6.44
C LEU A 133 0.53 7.74 5.02
N TYR A 134 -0.37 7.49 4.08
CA TYR A 134 -0.04 7.21 2.71
C TYR A 134 -0.54 8.34 1.82
N LYS A 135 0.39 9.17 1.36
CA LYS A 135 0.12 10.07 0.24
C LYS A 135 0.42 9.32 -1.06
N PRO A 136 -0.59 8.77 -1.76
CA PRO A 136 -0.34 8.13 -3.05
C PRO A 136 0.28 9.14 -4.01
N LEU A 137 1.13 8.63 -4.92
CA LEU A 137 1.49 9.38 -6.12
C LEU A 137 0.23 9.40 -6.98
N GLY A 138 -0.58 10.46 -6.83
CA GLY A 138 -1.82 10.65 -7.56
C GLY A 138 -1.67 11.72 -8.64
N GLY A 139 -2.52 11.63 -9.66
CA GLY A 139 -2.84 12.78 -10.49
C GLY A 139 -3.39 13.94 -9.65
N SER A 140 -3.46 15.12 -10.24
CA SER A 140 -4.03 16.30 -9.61
C SER A 140 -4.37 17.33 -10.69
N SER A 141 -4.59 18.58 -10.29
CA SER A 141 -4.58 19.73 -11.17
C SER A 141 -3.16 20.15 -11.54
N TYR A 142 -3.04 21.25 -12.27
CA TYR A 142 -1.76 21.80 -12.71
C TYR A 142 -0.78 22.01 -11.55
N ILE A 143 0.41 21.46 -11.69
CA ILE A 143 1.54 21.69 -10.79
C ILE A 143 2.67 22.33 -11.63
N PRO A 144 3.22 23.49 -11.22
CA PRO A 144 4.36 24.09 -11.90
C PRO A 144 5.54 23.14 -11.97
N LEU A 145 6.17 23.04 -13.14
CA LEU A 145 7.38 22.25 -13.29
C LEU A 145 8.55 22.90 -12.53
N PRO A 146 9.47 22.09 -11.97
CA PRO A 146 10.76 22.60 -11.52
C PRO A 146 11.48 23.34 -12.66
N ALA A 147 12.09 24.48 -12.34
CA ALA A 147 12.67 25.39 -13.33
C ALA A 147 13.67 24.72 -14.29
N PHE A 148 14.42 23.70 -13.83
CA PHE A 148 15.38 23.00 -14.69
C PHE A 148 14.72 22.09 -15.75
N ILE A 149 13.48 21.65 -15.55
CA ILE A 149 12.69 20.93 -16.56
C ILE A 149 12.02 21.95 -17.48
N GLU A 150 11.39 22.96 -16.90
CA GLU A 150 10.68 24.00 -17.64
C GLU A 150 11.61 24.71 -18.65
N ARG A 151 12.83 25.04 -18.24
CA ARG A 151 13.83 25.68 -19.12
C ARG A 151 14.25 24.82 -20.31
N LYS A 152 14.15 23.49 -20.22
CA LYS A 152 14.51 22.59 -21.34
C LYS A 152 13.50 22.66 -22.47
N LYS A 153 12.27 23.14 -22.22
CA LYS A 153 11.18 23.21 -23.20
C LYS A 153 10.92 21.88 -23.95
N ALA A 154 11.26 20.76 -23.31
CA ALA A 154 11.19 19.42 -23.87
C ALA A 154 10.00 18.60 -23.34
N THR A 155 9.15 19.24 -22.54
CA THR A 155 7.98 18.61 -21.90
C THR A 155 6.79 19.55 -22.03
N ILE A 156 5.61 18.99 -22.28
CA ILE A 156 4.34 19.72 -22.26
C ILE A 156 3.77 19.62 -20.84
N ASN A 157 3.65 20.75 -20.14
CA ASN A 157 2.98 20.82 -18.84
C ASN A 157 1.57 21.38 -19.03
N ILE A 158 0.57 20.51 -19.05
CA ILE A 158 -0.79 20.87 -19.43
C ILE A 158 -1.47 21.60 -18.28
N LEU A 159 -2.00 22.79 -18.54
CA LEU A 159 -2.74 23.59 -17.58
C LEU A 159 -4.16 23.04 -17.41
N ASN A 160 -4.38 22.24 -16.37
CA ASN A 160 -5.69 21.73 -15.99
C ASN A 160 -6.12 22.23 -14.60
N PHE A 161 -7.41 22.51 -14.45
CA PHE A 161 -8.02 22.94 -13.17
C PHE A 161 -8.86 21.85 -12.50
N ASP A 162 -9.02 20.70 -13.16
CA ASP A 162 -9.67 19.51 -12.64
C ASP A 162 -8.62 18.46 -12.19
N GLU A 163 -9.06 17.26 -11.79
CA GLU A 163 -8.17 16.17 -11.38
C GLU A 163 -7.78 15.22 -12.53
N LYS A 164 -7.93 15.66 -13.78
CA LYS A 164 -7.77 14.82 -14.99
C LYS A 164 -6.41 14.95 -15.66
N CYS A 165 -5.35 15.36 -14.95
CA CYS A 165 -4.02 15.55 -15.56
C CYS A 165 -3.49 14.30 -16.29
N PHE A 166 -3.79 13.09 -15.79
CA PHE A 166 -3.40 11.84 -16.46
C PHE A 166 -4.06 11.72 -17.84
N LYS A 167 -5.36 11.99 -17.93
CA LYS A 167 -6.11 11.96 -19.19
C LYS A 167 -5.51 12.92 -20.20
N TYR A 168 -5.32 14.18 -19.81
CA TYR A 168 -4.76 15.17 -20.72
C TYR A 168 -3.32 14.84 -21.11
N SER A 169 -2.50 14.33 -20.18
CA SER A 169 -1.13 13.91 -20.48
C SER A 169 -1.05 12.81 -21.54
N ILE A 170 -2.01 11.89 -21.55
CA ILE A 170 -2.14 10.86 -22.59
C ILE A 170 -2.63 11.46 -23.91
N LEU A 171 -3.67 12.29 -23.87
CA LEU A 171 -4.26 12.90 -25.06
C LEU A 171 -3.31 13.90 -25.75
N ALA A 172 -2.40 14.52 -25.01
CA ALA A 172 -1.41 15.46 -25.55
C ALA A 172 -0.51 14.87 -26.64
N LYS A 173 -0.37 13.53 -26.69
CA LYS A 173 0.32 12.84 -27.80
C LYS A 173 -0.42 13.01 -29.15
N LEU A 174 -1.72 13.26 -29.12
CA LEU A 174 -2.61 13.29 -30.29
C LEU A 174 -3.00 14.71 -30.71
N VAL A 175 -2.70 15.72 -29.89
CA VAL A 175 -2.99 17.12 -30.21
C VAL A 175 -1.82 17.76 -30.94
N ASN A 176 -2.09 18.85 -31.67
CA ASN A 176 -1.03 19.66 -32.26
C ASN A 176 -0.09 20.17 -31.14
N PRO A 177 1.24 20.00 -31.26
CA PRO A 177 2.19 20.43 -30.23
C PRO A 177 2.19 21.95 -30.00
N VAL A 178 1.71 22.74 -30.97
CA VAL A 178 1.55 24.19 -30.82
C VAL A 178 0.46 24.48 -29.80
N HIS A 179 0.83 25.13 -28.71
CA HIS A 179 -0.06 25.44 -27.58
C HIS A 179 -0.72 24.22 -26.93
N ALA A 180 -0.08 23.05 -27.01
CA ALA A 180 -0.57 21.82 -26.40
C ALA A 180 -0.75 21.92 -24.88
N GLU A 181 -0.14 22.90 -24.21
CA GLU A 181 -0.35 23.16 -22.78
C GLU A 181 -1.78 23.63 -22.46
N ARG A 182 -2.54 24.11 -23.45
CA ARG A 182 -3.88 24.69 -23.26
C ARG A 182 -4.94 23.67 -23.63
N ILE A 183 -5.84 23.39 -22.70
CA ILE A 183 -6.99 22.52 -22.93
C ILE A 183 -8.07 23.31 -23.65
N GLY A 184 -8.46 22.87 -24.84
CA GLY A 184 -9.53 23.44 -25.65
C GLY A 184 -10.18 22.40 -26.56
N SER A 185 -10.71 22.84 -27.71
CA SER A 185 -11.37 21.96 -28.69
C SER A 185 -10.46 20.84 -29.19
N ASN A 186 -9.16 21.12 -29.32
CA ASN A 186 -8.13 20.14 -29.69
C ASN A 186 -8.13 18.88 -28.80
N TYR A 187 -8.41 19.00 -27.51
CA TYR A 187 -8.48 17.85 -26.59
C TYR A 187 -9.83 17.13 -26.67
N VAL A 188 -10.93 17.86 -26.93
CA VAL A 188 -12.28 17.29 -27.08
C VAL A 188 -12.34 16.40 -28.33
N GLU A 189 -11.74 16.83 -29.44
CA GLU A 189 -11.69 16.10 -30.71
C GLU A 189 -11.00 14.73 -30.58
N VAL A 190 -10.03 14.60 -29.67
CA VAL A 190 -9.27 13.36 -29.47
C VAL A 190 -9.72 12.56 -28.25
N GLU A 191 -10.73 13.02 -27.50
CA GLU A 191 -11.14 12.42 -26.22
C GLU A 191 -11.53 10.94 -26.36
N ASN A 192 -12.22 10.59 -27.45
CA ASN A 192 -12.72 9.24 -27.72
C ASN A 192 -11.64 8.28 -28.25
N ARG A 193 -10.39 8.71 -28.37
CA ARG A 193 -9.28 7.88 -28.87
C ARG A 193 -8.82 6.83 -27.86
N TYR A 194 -9.11 7.03 -26.58
CA TYR A 194 -8.85 6.08 -25.51
C TYR A 194 -10.05 5.96 -24.58
N ASP A 195 -10.23 4.79 -23.99
CA ASP A 195 -11.25 4.54 -22.97
C ASP A 195 -10.73 4.88 -21.58
N PHE A 196 -11.39 5.84 -20.94
CA PHE A 196 -11.14 6.27 -19.56
C PHE A 196 -12.27 5.90 -18.59
N LYS A 197 -13.30 5.14 -18.99
CA LYS A 197 -14.50 4.89 -18.17
C LYS A 197 -14.20 4.20 -16.83
N ASN A 198 -13.23 3.31 -16.81
CA ASN A 198 -12.84 2.54 -15.62
C ASN A 198 -11.65 3.17 -14.86
N ILE A 199 -11.38 4.45 -15.10
CA ILE A 199 -10.28 5.21 -14.50
C ILE A 199 -10.86 6.19 -13.49
N ASN A 200 -10.42 6.06 -12.24
CA ASN A 200 -10.72 7.05 -11.22
C ASN A 200 -9.85 8.29 -11.45
N PHE A 201 -10.41 9.47 -11.18
CA PHE A 201 -9.66 10.73 -11.15
C PHE A 201 -9.72 11.29 -9.72
N PRO A 202 -8.58 11.71 -9.13
CA PRO A 202 -7.23 11.67 -9.71
C PRO A 202 -6.70 10.24 -9.91
N ALA A 203 -6.05 10.01 -11.04
CA ALA A 203 -5.58 8.66 -11.40
C ALA A 203 -4.49 8.17 -10.45
N SER A 204 -4.64 6.95 -9.94
CA SER A 204 -3.61 6.24 -9.20
C SER A 204 -2.72 5.41 -10.14
N LEU A 205 -1.58 4.90 -9.64
CA LEU A 205 -0.74 3.96 -10.41
C LEU A 205 -1.48 2.67 -10.79
N ASN A 206 -2.43 2.23 -9.95
CA ASN A 206 -3.28 1.09 -10.27
C ASN A 206 -4.23 1.42 -11.43
N ASP A 207 -4.75 2.64 -11.49
CA ASP A 207 -5.60 3.07 -12.61
C ASP A 207 -4.80 3.16 -13.91
N VAL A 208 -3.52 3.54 -13.87
CA VAL A 208 -2.66 3.46 -15.07
C VAL A 208 -2.54 2.00 -15.55
N THR A 209 -2.38 1.05 -14.62
CA THR A 209 -2.34 -0.38 -14.98
C THR A 209 -3.67 -0.85 -15.60
N LYS A 210 -4.81 -0.35 -15.12
CA LYS A 210 -6.13 -0.60 -15.73
C LYS A 210 -6.19 0.01 -17.14
N PHE A 211 -5.76 1.26 -17.28
CA PHE A 211 -5.75 2.01 -18.54
C PHE A 211 -4.94 1.28 -19.62
N GLU A 212 -3.72 0.85 -19.30
CA GLU A 212 -2.83 0.10 -20.20
C GLU A 212 -3.49 -1.18 -20.71
N LYS A 213 -4.16 -1.94 -19.82
CA LYS A 213 -4.87 -3.17 -20.18
C LYS A 213 -6.07 -2.91 -21.07
N THR A 214 -6.91 -1.93 -20.73
CA THR A 214 -8.11 -1.58 -21.50
C THR A 214 -7.77 -1.11 -22.90
N ASN A 215 -6.77 -0.22 -23.01
CA ASN A 215 -6.43 0.43 -24.28
C ASN A 215 -5.33 -0.30 -25.08
N LYS A 216 -4.75 -1.37 -24.53
CA LYS A 216 -3.63 -2.13 -25.12
C LYS A 216 -2.44 -1.23 -25.46
N VAL A 217 -2.07 -0.36 -24.54
CA VAL A 217 -0.93 0.57 -24.65
C VAL A 217 0.02 0.41 -23.47
N SER A 218 1.19 1.04 -23.56
CA SER A 218 2.15 1.13 -22.46
C SER A 218 2.40 2.59 -22.09
N VAL A 219 2.46 2.87 -20.80
CA VAL A 219 2.65 4.21 -20.22
C VAL A 219 3.88 4.18 -19.33
N ASN A 220 4.87 5.02 -19.67
CA ASN A 220 6.07 5.19 -18.85
C ASN A 220 5.86 6.33 -17.86
N ILE A 221 6.05 6.06 -16.57
CA ILE A 221 5.94 7.05 -15.50
C ILE A 221 7.32 7.29 -14.89
N TYR A 222 7.75 8.55 -14.90
CA TYR A 222 8.99 8.99 -14.27
C TYR A 222 8.69 9.77 -13.01
N SER A 223 9.51 9.55 -11.97
CA SER A 223 9.41 10.30 -10.72
C SER A 223 10.64 11.19 -10.55
N LEU A 224 10.43 12.41 -10.09
CA LEU A 224 11.51 13.31 -9.70
C LEU A 224 11.64 13.31 -8.17
N LYS A 225 12.82 13.00 -7.66
CA LYS A 225 13.13 13.11 -6.22
C LYS A 225 14.37 13.98 -6.07
N ASN A 226 14.25 15.08 -5.35
CA ASN A 226 15.36 16.03 -5.08
C ASN A 226 16.05 16.56 -6.35
N GLY A 227 15.32 16.73 -7.47
CA GLY A 227 15.91 17.17 -8.74
C GLY A 227 16.58 16.07 -9.56
N GLU A 228 16.64 14.83 -9.06
CA GLU A 228 17.12 13.67 -9.80
C GLU A 228 15.96 12.84 -10.36
N LEU A 229 16.09 12.43 -11.63
CA LEU A 229 15.15 11.52 -12.29
C LEU A 229 15.35 10.11 -11.75
N LYS A 230 14.32 9.53 -11.13
CA LYS A 230 14.28 8.12 -10.74
C LYS A 230 13.22 7.39 -11.56
N TYR A 231 13.68 6.35 -12.26
CA TYR A 231 12.82 5.44 -13.02
C TYR A 231 12.06 4.51 -12.07
N LYS A 232 10.73 4.42 -12.23
CA LYS A 232 9.92 3.41 -11.57
C LYS A 232 9.22 2.59 -12.65
N ASN A 233 9.72 1.39 -12.89
CA ASN A 233 9.08 0.44 -13.78
C ASN A 233 7.89 -0.23 -13.08
N ASN A 234 6.72 -0.22 -13.73
CA ASN A 234 5.56 -1.06 -13.35
C ASN A 234 5.67 -2.51 -13.88
N VAL A 235 6.73 -2.83 -14.63
CA VAL A 235 6.95 -4.18 -15.16
C VAL A 235 7.63 -5.03 -14.08
N LYS A 236 6.90 -5.99 -13.50
CA LYS A 236 7.53 -7.14 -12.83
C LYS A 236 8.47 -7.78 -13.86
N LYS A 237 9.79 -7.68 -13.66
CA LYS A 237 10.75 -8.52 -14.38
C LYS A 237 10.32 -9.97 -14.17
N LYS A 238 9.79 -10.62 -15.22
CA LYS A 238 9.83 -12.08 -15.30
C LYS A 238 11.31 -12.42 -15.40
N ILE A 239 11.88 -12.86 -14.29
CA ILE A 239 13.18 -13.53 -14.31
C ILE A 239 12.89 -14.84 -15.05
N GLN A 240 13.29 -14.93 -16.31
CA GLN A 240 13.48 -16.23 -16.95
C GLN A 240 14.64 -16.88 -16.19
N LYS A 241 14.35 -17.99 -15.49
CA LYS A 241 15.40 -18.89 -15.03
C LYS A 241 15.85 -19.66 -16.27
N GLU A 242 17.11 -19.49 -16.63
CA GLU A 242 17.86 -20.52 -17.34
C GLU A 242 18.06 -21.73 -16.42
#